data_AF-A0A9X1SG16-F1
#
_entry.id   AF-A0A9X1SG16-F1
#
_cell.length_a   1.000
_cell.length_b   1.000
_cell.length_c   1.000
_cell.angle_alpha   90.00
_cell.angle_beta   90.00
_cell.angle_gamma   90.00
#
_symmetry.space_group_name_H-M   'P 1'
#
loop_
_entity.id
_entity.type
_entity.pdbx_description
1 polymer ?
#
loop_
_entity_poly.entity_id
_entity_poly.type
_entity_poly.pdbx_seq_one_letter_code
_entity_poly.pdbx_strand_id
1 'polypeptide(L)'
;MSQAPKTQRQDEAAQDELPKDLVELAIAIAQMPGDVRMKLEPIMNKVIDNSRRRRRIYTLVQEALSQLRLDMKYLMFDLEATRRERDHYKSGSNED
;
A
#
# COMPACT_ATOMS: atom_id res chain seq x y z
N MET A 1 5.87 -27.47 15.69
CA MET A 1 6.76 -26.37 15.30
C MET A 1 6.02 -25.54 14.26
N SER A 2 5.50 -24.36 14.61
CA SER A 2 4.85 -23.47 13.64
C SER A 2 5.49 -22.10 13.73
N GLN A 3 6.09 -21.71 12.62
CA GLN A 3 6.89 -20.50 12.47
C GLN A 3 6.01 -19.25 12.56
N ALA A 4 6.51 -18.26 13.29
CA ALA A 4 5.97 -16.92 13.45
C ALA A 4 5.99 -16.11 12.13
N PRO A 5 5.18 -15.03 11.98
CA PRO A 5 5.03 -14.30 10.74
C PRO A 5 6.27 -13.44 10.48
N LYS A 6 7.06 -13.78 9.46
CA LYS A 6 8.22 -12.99 9.03
C LYS A 6 7.90 -11.92 7.98
N THR A 7 6.71 -11.97 7.37
CA THR A 7 6.34 -11.13 6.23
C THR A 7 6.10 -9.66 6.61
N GLN A 8 5.46 -9.38 7.75
CA GLN A 8 5.07 -8.01 8.14
C GLN A 8 6.26 -7.06 8.40
N ARG A 9 7.41 -7.57 8.88
CA ARG A 9 8.57 -6.70 9.17
C ARG A 9 9.32 -6.23 7.92
N GLN A 10 9.21 -6.95 6.81
CA GLN A 10 9.89 -6.57 5.56
C GLN A 10 9.17 -5.42 4.86
N ASP A 11 7.83 -5.41 4.93
CA ASP A 11 7.02 -4.35 4.33
C ASP A 11 7.18 -3.01 5.06
N GLU A 12 7.25 -3.01 6.40
CA GLU A 12 7.48 -1.79 7.18
C GLU A 12 8.83 -1.13 6.88
N ALA A 13 9.89 -1.92 6.68
CA ALA A 13 11.22 -1.41 6.33
C ALA A 13 11.26 -0.83 4.91
N ALA A 14 10.53 -1.42 3.96
CA ALA A 14 10.43 -0.92 2.59
C ALA A 14 9.61 0.38 2.52
N GLN A 15 8.65 0.61 3.43
CA GLN A 15 7.82 1.81 3.45
C GLN A 15 8.60 3.09 3.80
N ASP A 16 9.71 2.98 4.54
CA ASP A 16 10.50 4.13 4.99
C ASP A 16 11.74 4.41 4.12
N GLU A 17 11.94 3.60 3.08
CA GLU A 17 13.08 3.75 2.18
C GLU A 17 12.93 5.03 1.34
N LEU A 18 13.97 5.87 1.37
CA LEU A 18 14.01 7.09 0.59
C LEU A 18 14.44 6.79 -0.87
N PRO A 19 13.89 7.52 -1.85
CA PRO A 19 14.41 7.52 -3.22
C PRO A 19 15.92 7.80 -3.25
N LYS A 20 16.66 7.03 -4.07
CA LYS A 20 18.14 7.07 -4.13
C LYS A 20 18.67 8.47 -4.45
N ASP A 21 18.01 9.17 -5.36
CA ASP A 21 18.28 10.56 -5.73
C ASP A 21 18.13 11.53 -4.56
N LEU A 22 17.13 11.35 -3.69
CA LEU A 22 16.99 12.17 -2.47
C LEU A 22 18.08 11.86 -1.44
N VAL A 23 18.54 10.60 -1.36
CA VAL A 23 19.66 10.23 -0.49
C VAL A 23 20.97 10.87 -1.00
N GLU A 24 21.25 10.75 -2.28
CA GLU A 24 22.41 11.37 -2.93
C GLU A 24 22.41 12.90 -2.76
N LEU A 25 21.25 13.53 -2.94
CA LEU A 25 21.11 14.97 -2.75
C LEU A 25 21.34 15.39 -1.28
N ALA A 26 20.84 14.60 -0.31
CA ALA A 26 21.07 14.89 1.11
C ALA A 26 22.55 14.80 1.46
N ILE A 27 23.26 13.81 0.92
CA ILE A 27 24.72 13.66 1.09
C ILE A 27 25.44 14.86 0.49
N ALA A 28 25.07 15.29 -0.73
CA ALA A 28 25.67 16.45 -1.38
C ALA A 28 25.48 17.73 -0.57
N ILE A 29 24.28 17.97 -0.03
CA ILE A 29 23.99 19.13 0.84
C ILE A 29 24.80 19.08 2.14
N ALA A 30 24.98 17.89 2.73
CA ALA A 30 25.76 17.74 3.97
C ALA A 30 27.24 18.08 3.80
N GLN A 31 27.79 17.97 2.58
CA GLN A 31 29.17 18.31 2.23
C GLN A 31 29.38 19.80 1.91
N MET A 32 28.32 20.61 1.88
CA MET A 32 28.42 22.04 1.56
C MET A 32 28.97 22.87 2.74
N PRO A 33 29.56 24.05 2.46
CA PRO A 33 29.96 25.01 3.50
C PRO A 33 28.79 25.44 4.40
N GLY A 34 29.08 25.73 5.67
CA GLY A 34 28.09 25.93 6.74
C GLY A 34 26.97 26.91 6.41
N ASP A 35 27.28 28.07 5.83
CA ASP A 35 26.28 29.11 5.53
C ASP A 35 25.26 28.68 4.47
N VAL A 36 25.71 27.91 3.47
CA VAL A 36 24.85 27.39 2.39
C VAL A 36 24.07 26.19 2.92
N ARG A 37 24.74 25.29 3.65
CA ARG A 37 24.12 24.12 4.27
C ARG A 37 22.99 24.53 5.23
N MET A 38 23.21 25.51 6.11
CA MET A 38 22.20 25.98 7.06
C MET A 38 20.91 26.46 6.39
N LYS A 39 20.99 26.98 5.16
CA LYS A 39 19.81 27.42 4.40
C LYS A 39 19.10 26.25 3.71
N LEU A 40 19.86 25.29 3.17
CA LEU A 40 19.31 24.20 2.36
C LEU A 40 18.88 22.98 3.17
N GLU A 41 19.59 22.63 4.24
CA GLU A 41 19.30 21.48 5.10
C GLU A 41 17.86 21.45 5.62
N PRO A 42 17.28 22.54 6.17
CA PRO A 42 15.88 22.52 6.58
C PRO A 42 14.89 22.38 5.42
N ILE A 43 15.22 22.86 4.22
CA ILE A 43 14.38 22.68 3.02
C ILE A 43 14.45 21.22 2.57
N MET A 44 15.65 20.64 2.55
CA MET A 44 15.87 19.24 2.20
C MET A 44 15.14 18.28 3.14
N ASN A 45 15.18 18.56 4.45
CA ASN A 45 14.45 17.78 5.44
C ASN A 45 12.93 17.80 5.17
N LYS A 46 12.36 18.96 4.82
CA LYS A 46 10.94 19.05 4.41
C LYS A 46 10.64 18.22 3.16
N VAL A 47 11.53 18.20 2.18
CA VAL A 47 11.37 17.38 0.96
C VAL A 47 11.39 15.89 1.30
N ILE A 48 12.32 15.46 2.15
CA ILE A 48 12.41 14.09 2.67
C ILE A 48 11.10 13.69 3.38
N ASP A 49 10.61 14.54 4.29
CA ASP A 49 9.39 14.28 5.05
C ASP A 49 8.15 14.20 4.14
N ASN A 50 8.05 15.10 3.16
CA ASN A 50 6.98 15.10 2.17
C ASN A 50 7.02 13.85 1.30
N SER A 51 8.22 13.41 0.89
CA SER A 51 8.41 12.19 0.10
C SER A 51 7.96 10.95 0.88
N ARG A 52 8.38 10.81 2.14
CA ARG A 52 7.94 9.73 3.03
C ARG A 52 6.42 9.74 3.24
N ARG A 53 5.85 10.91 3.51
CA ARG A 53 4.39 11.06 3.69
C ARG A 53 3.62 10.63 2.44
N ARG A 54 4.07 11.05 1.26
CA ARG A 54 3.45 10.69 -0.01
C ARG A 54 3.51 9.18 -0.25
N ARG A 55 4.64 8.54 0.04
CA ARG A 55 4.80 7.08 -0.06
C ARG A 55 3.85 6.33 0.87
N ARG A 56 3.71 6.77 2.13
CA ARG A 56 2.74 6.20 3.09
C ARG A 56 1.30 6.31 2.57
N ILE A 57 0.90 7.49 2.08
CA ILE A 57 -0.44 7.68 1.50
C ILE A 57 -0.67 6.75 0.32
N TYR A 58 0.30 6.66 -0.61
CA TYR A 58 0.19 5.79 -1.77
C TYR A 58 0.04 4.32 -1.37
N THR A 59 0.81 3.87 -0.37
CA THR A 59 0.75 2.50 0.13
C THR A 59 -0.61 2.19 0.74
N LEU A 60 -1.13 3.07 1.62
CA LEU A 60 -2.47 2.92 2.20
C LEU A 60 -3.57 2.87 1.13
N VAL A 61 -3.46 3.70 0.08
CA VAL A 61 -4.40 3.66 -1.04
C VAL A 61 -4.31 2.34 -1.80
N GLN A 62 -3.10 1.83 -2.06
CA GLN A 62 -2.91 0.55 -2.73
C GLN A 62 -3.47 -0.62 -1.90
N GLU A 63 -3.28 -0.60 -0.58
CA GLU A 63 -3.84 -1.60 0.34
C GLU A 63 -5.37 -1.55 0.32
N ALA A 64 -5.97 -0.37 0.44
CA ALA A 64 -7.42 -0.20 0.40
C ALA A 64 -8.03 -0.64 -0.94
N LEU A 65 -7.40 -0.32 -2.06
CA LEU A 65 -7.84 -0.79 -3.39
C LEU A 65 -7.70 -2.31 -3.54
N SER A 66 -6.64 -2.89 -2.98
CA SER A 66 -6.43 -4.33 -3.01
C SER A 66 -7.50 -5.06 -2.18
N GLN A 67 -7.84 -4.51 -1.01
CA GLN A 67 -8.91 -5.03 -0.16
C GLN A 67 -10.26 -4.92 -0.87
N LEU A 68 -10.61 -3.74 -1.43
CA LEU A 68 -11.85 -3.56 -2.18
C LEU A 68 -11.97 -4.54 -3.35
N ARG A 69 -10.87 -4.79 -4.07
CA ARG A 69 -10.84 -5.76 -5.16
C ARG A 69 -11.12 -7.19 -4.67
N LEU A 70 -10.67 -7.54 -3.47
CA LEU A 70 -10.97 -8.83 -2.85
C LEU A 70 -12.44 -8.90 -2.43
N ASP A 71 -12.96 -7.85 -1.81
CA ASP A 71 -14.36 -7.76 -1.38
C ASP A 71 -15.32 -7.89 -2.57
N MET A 72 -15.00 -7.27 -3.71
CA MET A 72 -15.76 -7.42 -4.96
C MET A 72 -15.77 -8.88 -5.46
N LYS A 73 -14.66 -9.62 -5.33
CA LYS A 73 -14.62 -11.04 -5.71
C LYS A 73 -15.52 -11.88 -4.81
N TYR A 74 -15.53 -11.62 -3.51
CA TYR A 74 -16.44 -12.31 -2.58
C TYR A 74 -17.90 -12.00 -2.88
N LEU A 75 -18.24 -10.73 -3.13
CA LEU A 75 -19.60 -10.35 -3.49
C LEU A 75 -20.08 -11.05 -4.77
N MET A 76 -19.25 -11.12 -5.80
CA MET A 76 -19.61 -11.85 -7.03
C MET A 76 -19.79 -13.34 -6.78
N PHE A 77 -18.94 -13.95 -5.95
CA PHE A 77 -19.08 -15.36 -5.60
C PHE A 77 -20.40 -15.65 -4.87
N ASP A 78 -20.75 -14.84 -3.88
CA ASP A 78 -22.02 -14.98 -3.14
C ASP A 78 -23.23 -14.75 -4.05
N LEU A 79 -23.14 -13.80 -5.00
CA LEU A 79 -24.17 -13.58 -6.01
C LEU A 79 -24.35 -14.78 -6.94
N GLU A 80 -23.26 -15.41 -7.37
CA GLU A 80 -23.34 -16.63 -8.18
C GLU A 80 -23.95 -17.80 -7.41
N ALA A 81 -23.58 -17.98 -6.14
CA ALA A 81 -24.16 -19.01 -5.28
C ALA A 81 -25.67 -18.83 -5.14
N THR A 82 -26.11 -17.64 -4.73
CA THR A 82 -27.55 -17.32 -4.57
C THR A 82 -28.32 -17.40 -5.89
N ARG A 83 -27.69 -17.07 -7.02
CA ARG A 83 -28.27 -17.27 -8.35
C ARG A 83 -28.46 -18.75 -8.66
N ARG A 84 -27.46 -19.60 -8.44
CA ARG A 84 -27.56 -21.06 -8.67
C ARG A 84 -28.64 -21.68 -7.80
N GLU A 85 -28.68 -21.33 -6.51
CA GLU A 85 -29.70 -21.82 -5.57
C GLU A 85 -31.11 -21.47 -6.04
N ARG A 86 -31.36 -20.20 -6.41
CA ARG A 86 -32.65 -19.77 -6.93
C ARG A 86 -33.03 -20.52 -8.22
N ASP A 87 -32.08 -20.71 -9.13
CA ASP A 87 -32.33 -21.39 -10.40
C ASP A 87 -32.62 -22.90 -10.18
N HIS A 88 -32.00 -23.53 -9.17
CA HIS A 88 -32.35 -24.86 -8.68
C HIS A 88 -33.79 -24.92 -8.14
N TYR A 89 -34.20 -23.97 -7.30
CA TYR A 89 -35.57 -23.94 -6.77
C TYR A 89 -36.64 -23.77 -7.86
N LYS A 90 -36.36 -22.95 -8.89
CA LYS A 90 -37.30 -22.72 -10.00
C LYS A 90 -37.42 -23.88 -10.99
N SER A 91 -36.36 -24.66 -11.17
CA SER A 91 -36.39 -25.83 -12.05
C SER A 91 -37.13 -27.00 -11.39
N GLY A 92 -36.89 -27.25 -10.10
CA GLY A 92 -37.60 -28.29 -9.34
C GLY A 92 -39.11 -28.03 -9.19
N SER A 93 -39.54 -26.75 -9.12
CA SER A 93 -40.97 -26.43 -9.03
C SER A 93 -41.77 -26.59 -10.32
N ASN A 94 -41.11 -26.81 -11.46
CA ASN A 94 -41.75 -27.00 -12.77
C ASN A 94 -41.88 -28.49 -13.15
N GLU A 95 -41.35 -29.41 -12.33
CA GLU A 95 -41.41 -30.86 -12.55
C GLU A 95 -42.46 -31.58 -11.67
N ASP A 96 -43.15 -30.85 -10.79
CA ASP A 96 -44.32 -31.30 -10.00
C ASP A 96 -45.63 -30.70 -10.52
#